data_AF-A0A523AAG2-F1
#
_entry.id   AF-A0A523AAG2-F1
#
_cell.length_a   1.000
_cell.length_b   1.000
_cell.length_c   1.000
_cell.angle_alpha   90.00
_cell.angle_beta   90.00
_cell.angle_gamma   90.00
#
_symmetry.space_group_name_H-M   'P 1'
#
loop_
_entity.id
_entity.type
_entity.pdbx_description
1 polymer ?
#
loop_
_entity_poly.entity_id
_entity_poly.type
_entity_poly.pdbx_seq_one_letter_code
_entity_poly.pdbx_strand_id
1 'polypeptide(L)' 'MQIAKISLKNFKSFSRKAEIPLYPGFTVITGPNGSGKSNIIDSILFCFGLSTS' A
#
# COMPACT_ATOMS: atom_id res chain seq x y z
N MET A 1 0.26 18.60 -1.95
CA MET A 1 -0.58 17.53 -1.36
C MET A 1 0.21 16.23 -1.44
N GLN A 2 0.38 15.50 -0.34
CA GLN A 2 1.14 14.24 -0.29
C GLN A 2 0.40 13.22 0.59
N ILE A 3 0.54 11.94 0.29
CA ILE A 3 0.02 10.85 1.12
C ILE A 3 0.96 10.69 2.32
N ALA A 4 0.45 10.82 3.55
CA ALA A 4 1.27 10.70 4.76
C ALA A 4 1.39 9.27 5.28
N LYS A 5 0.36 8.44 5.09
CA LYS A 5 0.30 7.08 5.60
C LYS A 5 -0.72 6.25 4.84
N ILE A 6 -0.42 4.96 4.69
CA ILE A 6 -1.34 3.93 4.19
C ILE A 6 -1.74 3.05 5.39
N SER A 7 -3.03 2.84 5.59
CA SER A 7 -3.55 1.92 6.62
C SER A 7 -4.35 0.82 5.94
N LEU A 8 -3.88 -0.43 6.07
CA LEU A 8 -4.49 -1.61 5.46
C LEU A 8 -5.02 -2.54 6.53
N LYS A 9 -6.20 -3.14 6.29
CA LYS A 9 -6.77 -4.19 7.11
C LYS A 9 -7.59 -5.11 6.21
N ASN A 10 -7.32 -6.42 6.28
CA ASN A 10 -8.00 -7.43 5.48
C ASN A 10 -7.98 -7.13 3.96
N PHE A 11 -6.85 -6.66 3.44
CA PHE A 11 -6.69 -6.28 2.03
C PHE A 11 -5.69 -7.19 1.32
N LYS A 12 -6.17 -8.04 0.40
CA LYS A 12 -5.36 -9.03 -0.34
C LYS A 12 -4.43 -9.82 0.62
N SER A 13 -3.12 -9.77 0.42
CA SER A 13 -2.13 -10.46 1.27
C SER A 13 -1.96 -9.83 2.66
N PHE A 14 -2.53 -8.65 2.93
CA PHE A 14 -2.51 -8.00 4.24
C PHE A 14 -3.72 -8.44 5.09
N SER A 15 -3.64 -9.66 5.61
CA SER A 15 -4.66 -10.26 6.49
C SER A 15 -4.72 -9.64 7.89
N ARG A 16 -3.66 -8.93 8.31
CA ARG A 16 -3.60 -8.19 9.57
C ARG A 16 -3.52 -6.69 9.32
N LYS A 17 -3.80 -5.90 10.36
CA LYS A 17 -3.63 -4.45 10.29
C LYS A 17 -2.17 -4.12 9.98
N ALA A 18 -1.94 -3.33 8.94
CA ALA A 18 -0.63 -2.80 8.58
C ALA A 18 -0.72 -1.28 8.45
N GLU A 19 0.29 -0.59 8.99
CA GLU A 19 0.42 0.86 8.90
C GLU A 19 1.77 1.19 8.25
N ILE A 20 1.72 1.87 7.11
CA ILE A 20 2.90 2.19 6.30
C ILE A 20 3.03 3.72 6.27
N PRO A 21 3.96 4.32 7.04
CA PRO A 21 4.24 5.74 6.96
C PRO A 21 4.93 6.05 5.63
N LEU A 22 4.55 7.18 5.01
CA LEU A 22 5.22 7.73 3.84
C LEU A 22 5.88 9.04 4.24
N TYR A 23 7.18 9.12 3.99
CA TYR A 23 7.97 10.29 4.36
C TYR A 23 8.09 11.26 3.18
N PRO A 24 8.28 12.56 3.46
CA PRO A 24 8.58 13.53 2.41
C PRO A 24 9.79 13.10 1.58
N GLY A 25 9.74 13.36 0.28
CA GLY A 25 10.79 12.98 -0.66
C GLY A 25 10.48 11.67 -1.38
N PHE A 26 11.47 10.79 -1.50
CA PHE A 26 11.38 9.56 -2.28
C PHE A 26 11.36 8.33 -1.37
N THR A 27 10.22 7.62 -1.34
CA THR A 27 10.06 6.39 -0.57
C THR A 27 10.22 5.17 -1.48
N VAL A 28 11.05 4.22 -1.07
CA VAL A 28 11.27 2.95 -1.78
C VAL A 28 10.65 1.80 -0.99
N ILE A 29 9.84 0.97 -1.66
CA ILE A 29 9.28 -0.25 -1.09
C ILE A 29 10.08 -1.45 -1.62
N THR A 30 10.69 -2.21 -0.72
CA THR A 30 11.53 -3.38 -1.03
C THR A 30 11.12 -4.61 -0.22
N GLY A 31 11.58 -5.79 -0.62
CA GLY A 31 11.32 -7.06 0.06
C GLY A 31 11.26 -8.27 -0.88
N PRO A 32 11.25 -9.51 -0.34
CA PRO A 32 11.25 -10.75 -1.11
C PRO A 32 10.10 -10.87 -2.11
N ASN A 33 10.26 -11.68 -3.16
CA ASN A 33 9.15 -11.95 -4.08
C ASN A 33 7.96 -12.58 -3.33
N GLY A 34 6.73 -12.23 -3.72
CA GLY A 34 5.50 -12.69 -3.05
C GLY A 34 5.17 -12.01 -1.72
N SER A 35 5.97 -11.07 -1.22
CA SER A 35 5.74 -10.43 0.09
C SER A 35 4.59 -9.39 0.12
N GLY A 36 3.86 -9.20 -0.99
CA GLY A 36 2.73 -8.27 -1.04
C GLY A 36 3.05 -6.81 -1.38
N LYS A 37 4.26 -6.50 -1.90
CA LYS A 37 4.64 -5.13 -2.29
C LYS A 37 3.68 -4.51 -3.30
N SER A 38 3.31 -5.23 -4.36
CA SER A 38 2.37 -4.74 -5.38
C SER A 38 0.98 -4.47 -4.80
N ASN A 39 0.58 -5.21 -3.76
CA ASN A 39 -0.71 -4.99 -3.09
C ASN A 39 -0.76 -3.63 -2.34
N ILE A 40 0.39 -3.03 -2.01
CA ILE A 40 0.43 -1.67 -1.46
C ILE A 40 -0.01 -0.66 -2.54
N ILE A 41 0.48 -0.80 -3.76
CA ILE A 41 0.07 0.06 -4.88
C ILE A 41 -1.39 -0.19 -5.23
N ASP A 42 -1.83 -1.45 -5.29
CA ASP A 42 -3.23 -1.79 -5.54
C ASP A 42 -4.18 -1.16 -4.51
N SER A 43 -3.76 -1.09 -3.24
CA SER A 43 -4.58 -0.46 -2.19
C SER A 43 -4.78 1.03 -2.41
N ILE A 44 -3.76 1.73 -2.92
CA ILE A 44 -3.82 3.15 -3.24
C ILE A 44 -4.77 3.36 -4.43
N LEU A 45 -4.62 2.54 -5.48
CA LEU A 45 -5.48 2.59 -6.66
C LEU A 45 -6.95 2.29 -6.31
N PHE A 46 -7.19 1.30 -5.44
CA PHE A 46 -8.51 0.96 -4.93
C PHE A 46 -9.13 2.12 -4.14
N CYS A 47 -8.40 2.74 -3.22
CA CYS A 47 -8.88 3.90 -2.46
C CYS A 47 -9.26 5.09 -3.34
N PHE A 48 -8.56 5.29 -4.46
CA PHE A 48 -8.89 6.35 -5.42
C PHE A 48 -9.94 5.95 -6.47
N GLY A 49 -10.48 4.74 -6.41
CA GLY A 49 -11.47 4.24 -7.38
C GLY A 49 -10.89 4.01 -8.79
N LEU A 50 -9.56 3.93 -8.90
CA LEU A 50 -8.85 3.70 -10.16
C LEU A 50 -8.62 2.20 -10.44
N SER A 51 -8.78 1.36 -9.42
CA SER A 51 -8.79 -0.09 -9.57
C SER A 51 -10.20 -0.54 -9.97
N THR A 52 -10.33 -1.19 -11.13
CA THR A 52 -11.60 -1.70 -11.68
C THR A 52 -11.77 -3.22 -11.55
N SER A 53 -10.82 -3.89 -10.90
CA SER A 53 -10.79 -5.36 -10.72
C SER A 53 -11.14 -5.76 -9.30
#